data_AF-A0A914T524-F1
#
_entry.id   AF-A0A914T524-F1
#
_cell.length_a   1.000
_cell.length_b   1.000
_cell.length_c   1.000
_cell.angle_alpha   90.00
_cell.angle_beta   90.00
_cell.angle_gamma   90.00
#
_symmetry.space_group_name_H-M   'P 1'
#
loop_
_entity.id
_entity.type
_entity.pdbx_description
1 polymer ?
#
loop_
_entity_poly.entity_id
_entity_poly.type
_entity_poly.pdbx_seq_one_letter_code
_entity_poly.pdbx_strand_id
1 'polypeptide(L)'
;MQSSIVIYKTKTMSQLKSVKPVTVWTPPNSGDYSKEVWAPEIHFIDNKFYIYFAADNGTNDFHRIYCLENPSNDPTTGNWTFKG
;
A
#
# COMPACT_ATOMS: atom_id res chain seq x y z
N MET A 1 14.34 -5.74 2.94
CA MET A 1 13.16 -5.99 2.09
C MET A 1 11.99 -5.22 2.68
N GLN A 2 11.16 -4.62 1.84
CA GLN A 2 10.16 -3.62 2.25
C GLN A 2 9.01 -4.32 2.99
N SER A 3 8.82 -3.98 4.27
CA SER A 3 7.90 -4.70 5.17
C SER A 3 6.54 -4.01 5.34
N SER A 4 6.26 -2.97 4.55
CA SER A 4 5.05 -2.16 4.66
C SER A 4 4.83 -1.32 3.40
N ILE A 5 3.58 -0.91 3.16
CA ILE A 5 3.24 0.03 2.09
C ILE A 5 3.28 1.44 2.69
N VAL A 6 4.04 2.32 2.03
CA VAL A 6 4.22 3.71 2.44
C VAL A 6 3.88 4.68 1.31
N ILE A 7 3.36 5.85 1.67
CA ILE A 7 3.10 6.95 0.73
C ILE A 7 4.02 8.12 1.05
N TYR A 8 4.66 8.64 0.01
CA TYR A 8 5.33 9.94 0.03
C TYR A 8 4.43 10.94 -0.70
N LYS A 9 4.12 12.06 -0.04
CA LYS A 9 3.26 13.11 -0.61
C LYS A 9 4.00 14.44 -0.58
N THR A 10 4.08 15.08 -1.75
CA THR A 10 4.68 16.41 -1.92
C THR A 10 3.99 17.15 -3.05
N LYS A 11 4.02 18.48 -3.02
CA LYS A 11 3.61 19.31 -4.16
C LYS A 11 4.70 19.45 -5.22
N THR A 12 5.94 19.08 -4.89
CA THR A 12 7.13 19.32 -5.72
C THR A 12 7.93 18.03 -5.88
N MET A 13 8.06 17.53 -7.11
CA MET A 13 8.74 16.25 -7.40
C MET A 13 10.18 16.19 -6.89
N SER A 14 10.95 17.29 -6.98
CA SER A 14 12.33 17.34 -6.49
C SER A 14 12.44 17.19 -4.97
N GLN A 15 11.36 17.41 -4.22
CA GLN A 15 11.33 17.25 -2.76
C GLN A 15 10.96 15.84 -2.31
N LEU A 16 10.68 14.90 -3.22
CA LEU A 16 10.22 13.55 -2.89
C LEU A 16 11.17 12.82 -1.93
N LYS A 17 12.49 13.02 -2.09
CA LYS A 17 13.52 12.42 -1.23
C LYS A 17 13.53 13.00 0.20
N SER A 18 13.02 14.22 0.38
CA SER A 18 13.08 14.97 1.65
C SER A 18 11.80 14.86 2.48
N VAL A 19 10.71 14.33 1.92
CA VAL A 19 9.46 14.17 2.64
C VAL A 19 9.44 12.89 3.47
N LYS A 20 8.88 12.98 4.67
CA LYS A 20 8.71 11.83 5.56
C LYS A 20 7.62 10.91 4.99
N PRO A 21 7.88 9.60 4.84
CA PRO A 21 6.85 8.66 4.42
C PRO A 21 5.77 8.48 5.50
N VAL A 22 4.56 8.21 5.05
CA VAL A 22 3.46 7.75 5.91
C VAL A 22 3.23 6.27 5.63
N THR A 23 3.38 5.42 6.65
CA THR A 23 2.98 4.02 6.56
C THR A 23 1.46 3.93 6.54
N VAL A 24 0.93 3.36 5.45
CA VAL A 24 -0.51 3.24 5.24
C VAL A 24 -1.03 1.84 5.47
N TRP A 25 -0.15 0.84 5.36
CA TRP A 25 -0.49 -0.55 5.65
C TRP A 25 0.75 -1.36 6.02
N THR A 26 0.57 -2.25 6.99
CA THR A 26 1.57 -3.24 7.40
C THR A 26 0.95 -4.62 7.26
N PRO A 27 1.61 -5.57 6.57
CA PRO A 27 1.12 -6.94 6.47
C PRO A 27 0.95 -7.58 7.86
N PRO A 28 -0.02 -8.48 8.03
CA PRO A 28 -0.10 -9.28 9.24
C PRO A 28 1.13 -10.17 9.41
N ASN A 29 1.33 -10.72 10.60
CA ASN A 29 2.49 -11.57 10.88
C ASN A 29 2.47 -12.91 10.11
N SER A 30 1.28 -13.37 9.70
CA SER A 30 1.03 -14.63 8.99
C SER A 30 -0.18 -14.53 8.05
N GLY A 31 -0.30 -15.47 7.11
CA GLY A 31 -1.37 -15.54 6.11
C GLY A 31 -0.89 -15.29 4.67
N ASP A 32 -1.79 -15.41 3.70
CA ASP A 32 -1.48 -15.39 2.25
C ASP A 32 -1.02 -14.04 1.69
N TYR A 33 -1.05 -12.99 2.51
CA TYR A 33 -0.63 -11.62 2.18
C TYR A 33 0.32 -11.05 3.26
N SER A 34 1.07 -11.92 3.94
CA SER A 34 1.92 -11.56 5.09
C SER A 34 3.39 -11.30 4.76
N LYS A 35 3.85 -11.69 3.57
CA LYS A 35 5.25 -11.64 3.14
C LYS A 35 5.36 -11.13 1.70
N GLU A 36 6.60 -10.77 1.33
CA GLU A 36 6.96 -10.37 -0.03
C GLU A 36 6.02 -9.32 -0.63
N VAL A 37 5.80 -8.20 0.07
CA VAL A 37 4.91 -7.13 -0.40
C VAL A 37 5.57 -6.38 -1.56
N TRP A 38 5.01 -6.50 -2.77
CA TRP A 38 5.62 -6.05 -4.01
C TRP A 38 4.76 -5.03 -4.77
N ALA A 39 5.46 -4.11 -5.42
CA ALA A 39 4.95 -3.18 -6.45
C ALA A 39 3.58 -2.54 -6.13
N PRO A 40 3.44 -1.80 -5.01
CA PRO A 40 2.19 -1.09 -4.74
C PRO A 40 1.96 0.06 -5.74
N GLU A 41 0.78 0.10 -6.34
CA GLU A 41 0.30 1.16 -7.23
C GLU A 41 -0.95 1.81 -6.65
N ILE A 42 -0.98 3.14 -6.58
CA ILE A 42 -2.10 3.92 -6.03
C ILE A 42 -2.92 4.56 -7.14
N HIS A 43 -4.25 4.38 -7.08
CA HIS A 43 -5.21 4.94 -8.01
C HIS A 43 -6.33 5.67 -7.27
N PHE A 44 -6.93 6.66 -7.93
CA PHE A 44 -8.14 7.33 -7.45
C PHE A 44 -9.29 7.03 -8.41
N ILE A 45 -10.30 6.29 -7.94
CA ILE A 45 -11.40 5.74 -8.73
C ILE A 45 -12.68 5.93 -7.91
N ASP A 46 -13.76 6.41 -8.53
CA ASP A 46 -15.08 6.60 -7.90
C ASP A 46 -15.00 7.29 -6.52
N ASN A 47 -14.26 8.40 -6.46
CA ASN A 47 -14.06 9.23 -5.27
C ASN A 47 -13.34 8.53 -4.09
N LYS A 48 -12.62 7.43 -4.34
CA LYS A 48 -11.83 6.72 -3.33
C LYS A 48 -10.44 6.38 -3.84
N PHE A 49 -9.51 6.21 -2.92
CA PHE A 49 -8.18 5.70 -3.22
C PHE A 49 -8.13 4.18 -3.12
N TYR A 50 -7.43 3.57 -4.06
CA TYR A 50 -7.14 2.14 -4.10
C TYR A 50 -5.64 1.92 -4.21
N ILE A 51 -5.09 1.00 -3.43
CA ILE A 51 -3.73 0.49 -3.63
C ILE A 51 -3.83 -0.96 -4.05
N TYR A 52 -3.33 -1.25 -5.24
CA TYR A 52 -3.12 -2.62 -5.72
C TYR A 52 -1.67 -2.99 -5.48
N PHE A 53 -1.44 -4.17 -4.92
CA PHE A 53 -0.11 -4.67 -4.62
C PHE A 53 -0.12 -6.19 -4.70
N ALA A 54 1.05 -6.79 -4.69
CA ALA A 54 1.19 -8.23 -4.69
C ALA A 54 1.87 -8.70 -3.40
N ALA A 55 1.46 -9.86 -2.88
CA ALA A 55 2.03 -10.45 -1.66
C ALA A 55 1.84 -11.97 -1.64
N ASP A 56 2.55 -12.64 -0.74
CA ASP A 56 2.40 -14.07 -0.47
C ASP A 56 2.54 -14.40 1.04
N ASN A 57 2.71 -15.69 1.36
CA ASN A 57 2.94 -16.21 2.72
C ASN A 57 4.41 -16.58 3.02
N GLY A 58 5.34 -16.19 2.14
CA GLY A 58 6.77 -16.52 2.17
C GLY A 58 7.16 -17.56 1.11
N THR A 59 6.20 -18.03 0.31
CA THR A 59 6.41 -18.92 -0.83
C THR A 59 5.90 -18.25 -2.10
N ASN A 60 6.82 -17.90 -2.99
CA ASN A 60 6.56 -17.11 -4.20
C ASN A 60 5.47 -17.70 -5.13
N ASP A 61 5.28 -19.02 -5.15
CA ASP A 61 4.22 -19.65 -5.98
C ASP A 61 2.80 -19.23 -5.56
N PHE A 62 2.65 -18.76 -4.31
CA PHE A 62 1.38 -18.29 -3.76
C PHE A 62 1.16 -16.79 -3.90
N HIS A 63 2.00 -16.10 -4.67
CA HIS A 63 1.86 -14.66 -4.88
C HIS A 63 0.54 -14.31 -5.58
N ARG A 64 -0.23 -13.40 -4.99
CA ARG A 64 -1.52 -12.94 -5.50
C ARG A 64 -1.59 -11.42 -5.43
N ILE A 65 -2.53 -10.85 -6.21
CA ILE A 65 -2.82 -9.41 -6.19
C ILE A 65 -3.87 -9.16 -5.11
N TYR A 66 -3.62 -8.14 -4.30
CA TYR A 66 -4.46 -7.68 -3.23
C TYR A 66 -4.79 -6.20 -3.39
N CYS A 67 -5.85 -5.75 -2.72
CA CYS A 67 -6.35 -4.38 -2.81
C CYS A 67 -6.62 -3.78 -1.42
N LEU A 68 -6.22 -2.51 -1.24
CA LEU A 68 -6.62 -1.66 -0.12
C LEU A 68 -7.51 -0.52 -0.63
N GLU A 69 -8.54 -0.15 0.12
CA GLU A 69 -9.42 0.99 -0.16
C GLU A 69 -9.31 2.05 0.95
N ASN A 70 -9.26 3.33 0.59
CA ASN A 70 -9.36 4.46 1.52
C ASN A 70 -10.32 5.54 0.97
N PRO A 71 -11.43 5.85 1.66
CA PRO A 71 -12.39 6.86 1.23
C PRO A 71 -12.02 8.30 1.63
N SER A 72 -10.89 8.51 2.32
CA SER A 72 -10.44 9.87 2.67
C SER A 72 -10.04 10.65 1.43
N ASN A 73 -10.29 11.97 1.44
CA ASN A 73 -9.81 12.89 0.39
C ASN A 73 -8.27 13.02 0.37
N ASP A 74 -7.59 12.56 1.43
CA ASP A 74 -6.13 12.51 1.50
C ASP A 74 -5.66 11.08 1.82
N PRO A 75 -4.95 10.39 0.90
CA PRO A 75 -4.58 8.99 1.06
C PRO A 75 -3.53 8.76 2.17
N THR A 76 -2.89 9.83 2.66
CA THR A 76 -1.99 9.76 3.83
C THR A 76 -2.72 9.90 5.16
N THR A 77 -4.05 9.96 5.14
CA THR A 77 -4.93 10.07 6.32
C THR A 77 -6.09 9.07 6.21
N GLY A 78 -6.86 8.90 7.28
CA GLY A 78 -7.96 7.94 7.30
C GLY A 78 -7.46 6.49 7.38
N ASN A 79 -8.38 5.55 7.17
CA ASN A 79 -8.12 4.12 7.33
C ASN A 79 -8.12 3.41 5.99
N TRP A 80 -7.06 2.65 5.73
CA TRP A 80 -6.99 1.72 4.61
C TRP A 80 -7.65 0.40 5.01
N THR A 81 -8.68 0.01 4.28
CA THR A 81 -9.42 -1.24 4.47
C THR A 81 -8.95 -2.27 3.45
N PHE A 82 -8.55 -3.45 3.91
CA PHE A 82 -8.20 -4.56 3.04
C PHE A 82 -9.44 -5.12 2.33
N LYS A 83 -9.36 -5.31 1.01
CA LYS A 83 -10.47 -5.73 0.15
C LYS A 83 -10.30 -7.12 -0.46
N GLY A 84 -9.23 -7.82 -0.09
CA GLY A 84 -8.87 -9.13 -0.63
C GLY A 84 -7.84 -9.04 -1.72
#